data_AF-A0A2T1MPL7-F1
#
_entry.id   AF-A0A2T1MPL7-F1
#
_cell.length_a   1.000
_cell.length_b   1.000
_cell.length_c   1.000
_cell.angle_alpha   90.00
_cell.angle_beta   90.00
_cell.angle_gamma   90.00
#
_symmetry.space_group_name_H-M   'P 1'
#
loop_
_entity.id
_entity.type
_entity.pdbx_description
1 polymer ?
#
loop_
_entity_poly.entity_id
_entity_poly.type
_entity_poly.pdbx_seq_one_letter_code
_entity_poly.pdbx_strand_id
1 'polypeptide(L)'
;MTTIVDSNLPVARPSWDHSRLESRIVHLGCGAFHRAHQALYTHHLLESTDSDWGICEVNLMPGNDRVLIENLKKQQLLYTVAEKGAESTELKIIGSMKEAL
;
A
#
# COMPACT_ATOMS: atom_id res chain seq x y z
N MET A 1 16.73 9.21 5.46
CA MET A 1 15.66 8.78 6.36
C MET A 1 15.37 7.34 5.98
N THR A 2 15.41 6.41 6.92
CA THR A 2 15.18 4.97 6.68
C THR A 2 13.72 4.73 6.27
N THR A 3 13.50 3.93 5.22
CA THR A 3 12.18 3.63 4.63
C THR A 3 11.89 2.14 4.68
N ILE A 4 10.64 1.73 4.42
CA ILE A 4 10.30 0.30 4.27
C ILE A 4 11.14 -0.35 3.17
N VAL A 5 11.54 0.37 2.12
CA VAL A 5 12.28 -0.19 0.99
C VAL A 5 13.71 -0.55 1.37
N ASP A 6 14.38 0.31 2.15
CA ASP A 6 15.80 0.16 2.49
C ASP A 6 16.05 -0.58 3.83
N SER A 7 14.98 -0.91 4.57
CA SER A 7 15.07 -1.57 5.87
C SER A 7 15.02 -3.09 5.81
N ASN A 8 15.79 -3.77 6.67
CA ASN A 8 15.59 -5.20 6.92
C ASN A 8 14.59 -5.39 8.07
N LEU A 9 13.30 -5.50 7.75
CA LEU A 9 12.22 -5.68 8.72
C LEU A 9 11.86 -7.18 8.86
N PRO A 10 11.59 -7.69 10.07
CA PRO A 10 11.15 -9.08 10.29
C PRO A 10 9.66 -9.27 9.93
N VAL A 11 9.25 -8.80 8.75
CA VAL A 11 7.88 -8.82 8.23
C VAL A 11 7.91 -9.26 6.77
N ALA A 12 6.99 -10.13 6.37
CA ALA A 12 6.90 -10.59 4.99
C ALA A 12 6.67 -9.41 4.03
N ARG A 13 7.31 -9.46 2.86
CA ARG A 13 7.18 -8.48 1.78
C ARG A 13 6.31 -9.07 0.66
N PRO A 14 5.66 -8.22 -0.15
CA PRO A 14 5.04 -8.66 -1.40
C PRO A 14 6.02 -9.51 -2.22
N SER A 15 5.56 -10.65 -2.73
CA SER A 15 6.36 -11.59 -3.53
C SER A 15 6.42 -11.23 -5.02
N TRP A 16 5.80 -10.11 -5.42
CA TRP A 16 5.77 -9.60 -6.79
C TRP A 16 6.56 -8.30 -6.94
N ASP A 17 7.03 -8.05 -8.15
CA ASP A 17 7.61 -6.77 -8.52
C ASP A 17 6.50 -5.73 -8.79
N HIS A 18 6.79 -4.47 -8.49
CA HIS A 18 5.89 -3.34 -8.75
C HIS A 18 5.52 -3.21 -10.25
N SER A 19 6.40 -3.66 -11.15
CA SER A 19 6.16 -3.71 -12.59
C SER A 19 5.06 -4.68 -12.99
N ARG A 20 4.67 -5.63 -12.13
CA ARG A 20 3.53 -6.53 -12.39
C ARG A 20 2.21 -5.77 -12.42
N LEU A 21 2.10 -4.69 -11.66
CA LEU A 21 0.83 -3.97 -11.48
C LEU A 21 0.56 -3.01 -12.64
N GLU A 22 -0.71 -2.96 -13.04
CA GLU A 22 -1.31 -1.96 -13.94
C GLU A 22 -2.35 -1.15 -13.16
N SER A 23 -2.48 0.14 -13.46
CA SER A 23 -3.48 1.00 -12.83
C SER A 23 -4.88 0.65 -13.36
N ARG A 24 -5.56 -0.27 -12.66
CA ARG A 24 -6.91 -0.76 -13.03
C ARG A 24 -8.01 -0.23 -12.12
N ILE A 25 -7.64 0.30 -10.95
CA ILE A 25 -8.56 0.95 -10.00
C ILE A 25 -8.05 2.36 -9.76
N VAL A 26 -8.94 3.35 -9.85
CA VAL A 26 -8.66 4.71 -9.36
C VAL A 26 -9.40 4.89 -8.04
N HIS A 27 -8.68 5.26 -6.99
CA HIS A 27 -9.26 5.55 -5.68
C HIS A 27 -9.16 7.04 -5.35
N LEU A 28 -10.31 7.67 -5.11
CA LEU A 28 -10.38 9.08 -4.73
C LEU A 28 -10.44 9.20 -3.21
N GLY A 29 -9.37 9.72 -2.61
CA GLY A 29 -9.22 9.86 -1.16
C GLY A 29 -8.43 8.72 -0.53
N CYS A 30 -7.09 8.81 -0.59
CA CYS A 30 -6.16 7.88 0.04
C CYS A 30 -6.17 8.02 1.59
N GLY A 31 -7.29 7.65 2.20
CA GLY A 31 -7.50 7.70 3.64
C GLY A 31 -6.99 6.46 4.38
N ALA A 32 -7.01 6.52 5.72
CA ALA A 32 -6.63 5.39 6.56
C ALA A 32 -7.55 4.17 6.36
N PHE A 33 -8.86 4.39 6.24
CA PHE A 33 -9.82 3.32 5.98
C PHE A 33 -9.56 2.63 4.65
N HIS A 34 -9.25 3.41 3.60
CA HIS A 34 -8.94 2.84 2.29
C HIS A 34 -7.75 1.88 2.35
N ARG A 35 -6.66 2.37 2.93
CA ARG A 35 -5.42 1.62 3.12
C ARG A 35 -5.59 0.37 3.97
N ALA A 36 -6.46 0.41 4.97
CA ALA A 36 -6.73 -0.72 5.85
C ALA A 36 -7.80 -1.70 5.31
N HIS A 37 -8.47 -1.37 4.19
CA HIS A 37 -9.60 -2.15 3.70
C HIS A 37 -9.49 -2.48 2.20
N GLN A 38 -9.83 -1.59 1.27
CA GLN A 38 -9.87 -1.97 -0.15
C GLN A 38 -8.47 -2.27 -0.70
N ALA A 39 -7.46 -1.50 -0.30
CA ALA A 39 -6.08 -1.76 -0.70
C ALA A 39 -5.52 -3.05 -0.07
N LEU A 40 -5.93 -3.39 1.15
CA LEU A 40 -5.58 -4.66 1.82
C LEU A 40 -6.18 -5.87 1.10
N TYR A 41 -7.48 -5.84 0.77
CA TYR A 41 -8.10 -6.93 0.00
C TYR A 41 -7.53 -7.06 -1.41
N THR A 42 -7.17 -5.94 -2.05
CA THR A 42 -6.46 -5.97 -3.35
C THR A 42 -5.09 -6.61 -3.20
N HIS A 43 -4.38 -6.35 -2.10
CA HIS A 43 -3.12 -7.01 -1.80
C HIS A 43 -3.28 -8.53 -1.61
N HIS A 44 -4.32 -8.99 -0.90
CA HIS A 44 -4.60 -10.43 -0.78
C HIS A 44 -4.93 -11.10 -2.11
N LEU A 45 -5.64 -10.41 -3.01
CA LEU A 45 -5.83 -10.89 -4.39
C LEU A 45 -4.48 -11.06 -5.10
N LEU A 46 -3.58 -10.10 -4.96
CA LEU A 46 -2.25 -10.13 -5.55
C LEU A 46 -1.34 -11.21 -4.94
N GLU A 47 -1.51 -11.54 -3.65
CA GLU A 47 -0.78 -12.64 -2.99
C GLU A 47 -1.24 -14.02 -3.49
N SER A 48 -2.54 -14.16 -3.76
CA SER A 48 -3.16 -15.47 -4.08
C SER A 48 -3.28 -15.76 -5.57
N THR A 49 -2.95 -14.79 -6.44
CA THR A 49 -3.14 -14.91 -7.89
C THR A 49 -2.05 -14.16 -8.68
N ASP A 50 -1.97 -14.42 -9.98
CA ASP A 50 -1.14 -13.65 -10.93
C ASP A 50 -1.86 -12.38 -11.45
N SER A 51 -2.82 -11.85 -10.68
CA SER A 51 -3.50 -10.60 -11.01
C SER A 51 -2.51 -9.42 -11.10
N ASP A 52 -2.83 -8.48 -11.97
CA ASP A 52 -2.11 -7.22 -12.19
C ASP A 52 -2.93 -5.99 -11.77
N TRP A 53 -4.03 -6.19 -11.02
CA TRP A 53 -4.89 -5.11 -10.57
C TRP A 53 -4.22 -4.25 -9.49
N GLY A 54 -3.59 -3.16 -9.92
CA GLY A 54 -3.04 -2.11 -9.06
C GLY A 54 -3.98 -0.91 -8.90
N ILE A 55 -3.77 -0.19 -7.81
CA ILE A 55 -4.54 1.01 -7.45
C ILE A 55 -3.74 2.27 -7.77
N CYS A 56 -4.37 3.22 -8.48
CA CYS A 56 -3.95 4.60 -8.61
C CYS A 56 -4.63 5.42 -7.51
N GLU A 57 -3.85 5.89 -6.53
CA GLU A 57 -4.32 6.76 -5.46
C GLU A 57 -4.43 8.21 -5.96
N VAL A 58 -5.54 8.88 -5.66
CA VAL A 58 -5.72 10.30 -6.00
C VAL A 58 -6.24 11.05 -4.78
N ASN A 59 -5.53 12.10 -4.36
CA ASN A 59 -6.01 13.01 -3.32
C ASN A 59 -6.38 14.37 -3.93
N LEU A 60 -7.59 14.84 -3.64
CA LEU A 60 -8.13 16.08 -4.20
C LEU A 60 -7.92 17.29 -3.29
N MET A 61 -7.69 17.07 -2.00
CA MET A 61 -7.60 18.14 -1.01
C MET A 61 -6.14 18.61 -0.83
N PRO A 62 -5.88 19.92 -0.86
CA PRO A 62 -4.55 20.45 -0.55
C PRO A 62 -4.26 20.33 0.96
N GLY A 63 -3.00 20.06 1.32
CA GLY A 63 -2.54 20.03 2.72
C GLY A 63 -1.82 18.74 3.12
N ASN A 64 -2.21 18.16 4.26
CA ASN A 64 -1.61 16.92 4.81
C ASN A 64 -1.60 15.75 3.81
N ASP A 65 -2.59 15.72 2.91
CA ASP A 65 -2.71 14.71 1.87
C ASP A 65 -1.51 14.70 0.91
N ARG A 66 -0.92 15.87 0.61
CA ARG A 66 0.29 15.96 -0.22
C ARG A 66 1.49 15.30 0.45
N VAL A 67 1.68 15.58 1.74
CA VAL A 67 2.80 15.01 2.52
C VAL A 67 2.67 13.48 2.59
N LEU A 68 1.45 12.97 2.75
CA LEU A 68 1.16 11.55 2.71
C LEU A 68 1.56 10.92 1.36
N ILE A 69 1.12 11.50 0.23
CA ILE A 69 1.46 10.98 -1.11
C ILE A 69 2.98 11.02 -1.34
N GLU A 70 3.66 12.10 -0.94
CA GLU A 70 5.12 12.20 -1.05
C GLU A 70 5.84 11.14 -0.21
N ASN A 71 5.35 10.84 1.00
CA ASN A 71 5.91 9.80 1.85
C ASN A 71 5.69 8.40 1.27
N LEU A 72 4.49 8.13 0.73
CA LEU A 72 4.22 6.86 0.03
C LEU A 72 5.16 6.68 -1.16
N LYS A 73 5.35 7.72 -1.99
CA LYS A 73 6.28 7.68 -3.14
C LYS A 73 7.72 7.37 -2.72
N LYS A 74 8.21 7.98 -1.62
CA LYS A 74 9.54 7.68 -1.06
C LYS A 74 9.69 6.22 -0.60
N GLN A 75 8.58 5.56 -0.29
CA GLN A 75 8.53 4.15 0.13
C GLN A 75 8.16 3.19 -1.02
N GLN A 76 8.29 3.61 -2.29
CA GLN A 76 7.83 2.83 -3.44
C GLN A 76 6.37 2.37 -3.31
N LEU A 77 5.54 3.25 -2.72
CA LEU A 77 4.12 3.02 -2.44
C LEU A 77 3.83 1.86 -1.48
N LEU A 78 4.86 1.34 -0.80
CA LEU A 78 4.69 0.40 0.30
C LEU A 78 4.29 1.13 1.56
N TYR A 79 3.41 0.50 2.33
CA TYR A 79 3.03 0.93 3.67
C TYR A 79 2.68 -0.29 4.53
N THR A 80 2.48 -0.08 5.83
CA THR A 80 2.16 -1.17 6.76
C THR A 80 0.71 -1.09 7.21
N VAL A 81 0.03 -2.23 7.25
CA VAL A 81 -1.21 -2.44 8.02
C VAL A 81 -0.87 -3.23 9.27
N ALA A 82 -1.39 -2.78 10.42
CA ALA A 82 -1.30 -3.48 11.68
C ALA A 82 -2.68 -4.02 12.07
N GLU A 83 -2.86 -5.33 11.98
CA GLU A 83 -4.07 -6.00 12.43
C GLU A 83 -3.91 -6.37 13.89
N LYS A 84 -4.64 -5.68 14.76
CA LYS A 84 -4.57 -5.85 16.20
C LYS A 84 -5.76 -6.67 16.71
N GLY A 85 -5.48 -7.88 17.18
CA GLY A 85 -6.42 -8.74 17.90
C GLY A 85 -6.24 -8.65 19.41
N ALA A 86 -6.93 -9.52 20.14
CA ALA A 86 -6.80 -9.62 21.61
C ALA A 86 -5.43 -10.16 22.04
N GLU A 87 -4.91 -11.17 21.33
CA GLU A 87 -3.69 -11.90 21.71
C GLU A 87 -2.42 -11.41 21.01
N SER A 88 -2.56 -10.84 19.80
CA SER A 88 -1.42 -10.50 18.96
C SER A 88 -1.70 -9.31 18.05
N THR A 89 -0.62 -8.75 17.52
CA THR A 89 -0.65 -7.77 16.43
C THR A 89 0.14 -8.35 15.27
N GLU A 90 -0.51 -8.46 14.11
CA GLU A 90 0.13 -8.86 12.87
C GLU A 90 0.46 -7.61 12.04
N LEU A 91 1.66 -7.56 11.49
CA LEU A 91 2.07 -6.50 10.56
C LEU A 91 2.11 -7.05 9.15
N LYS A 92 1.52 -6.33 8.20
CA LYS A 92 1.52 -6.68 6.77
C LYS A 92 2.09 -5.51 5.97
N ILE A 93 3.09 -5.76 5.12
CA ILE A 93 3.59 -4.75 4.17
C ILE A 93 2.72 -4.82 2.92
N ILE A 94 1.94 -3.78 2.69
CA ILE A 94 1.00 -3.69 1.59
C ILE A 94 1.67 -3.10 0.36
N GLY A 95 1.44 -3.73 -0.79
CA GLY A 95 2.02 -3.39 -2.09
C GLY A 95 1.03 -3.47 -3.24
N SER A 96 -0.21 -3.05 -3.02
CA SER A 96 -1.28 -3.02 -4.03
C SER A 96 -1.41 -1.68 -4.78
N MET A 97 -0.69 -0.65 -4.36
CA MET A 97 -0.68 0.66 -5.01
C MET A 97 0.32 0.68 -6.18
N LYS A 98 -0.17 1.02 -7.39
CA LYS A 98 0.65 1.18 -8.59
C LYS A 98 1.24 2.58 -8.69
N GLU A 99 0.41 3.59 -8.47
CA GLU A 99 0.82 4.98 -8.56
C GLU A 99 -0.01 5.85 -7.61
N ALA A 100 0.45 7.08 -7.41
CA ALA A 100 -0.24 8.06 -6.60
C ALA A 100 -0.10 9.45 -7.22
N LEU A 101 -1.21 10.17 -7.33
CA LEU A 101 -1.31 11.50 -7.93
C LEU A 101 -1.54 12.55 -6.83
#